data_AF-A0A165YW99-F1
#
_entry.id   AF-A0A165YW99-F1
#
_cell.length_a   1.000
_cell.length_b   1.000
_cell.length_c   1.000
_cell.angle_alpha   90.00
_cell.angle_beta   90.00
_cell.angle_gamma   90.00
#
_symmetry.space_group_name_H-M   'P 1'
#
loop_
_entity.id
_entity.type
_entity.pdbx_description
1 polymer ?
#
loop_
_entity_poly.entity_id
_entity_poly.type
_entity_poly.pdbx_seq_one_letter_code
_entity_poly.pdbx_strand_id
1 'polypeptide(L)'
;MDDVRRRLIADNPVAGARFFHYVVQTFLECVLGVDAKEVGLFGKTSAYYGTVEQQGRLTLHLHLVLWIHAAMTPQEIRDKLMSEDSDFQKRMVEYLEASHQGEFMGGSHEEVMHTVSERESLPNYTNPIQNLPTAPPGNCLHSPKEGCDGCALQKDWWRQYESSVDDILLKSNMHHCRLGRCYNTGGSCKARFPRDTFEHTMLDPETGALNMKKGESDMNTFSYVMAYLLRCNHDVTSLLSGTALKAVVAYVTEYVTKSGLKTYQIFDVIKSVFDR
;
A
#
# COMPACT_ATOMS: atom_id res chain seq x y z
N MET A 1 -8.10 -16.10 0.91
CA MET A 1 -8.11 -16.36 -0.54
C MET A 1 -9.14 -17.45 -0.76
N ASP A 2 -10.15 -17.16 -1.57
CA ASP A 2 -11.21 -18.10 -1.94
C ASP A 2 -10.65 -19.31 -2.72
N ASP A 3 -11.32 -20.44 -2.64
CA ASP A 3 -10.87 -21.72 -3.19
C ASP A 3 -10.83 -21.70 -4.72
N VAL A 4 -11.76 -20.96 -5.35
CA VAL A 4 -11.78 -20.74 -6.80
C VAL A 4 -10.52 -20.02 -7.28
N ARG A 5 -10.09 -18.95 -6.58
CA ARG A 5 -8.87 -18.21 -6.94
C ARG A 5 -7.62 -19.07 -6.86
N ARG A 6 -7.52 -19.94 -5.86
CA ARG A 6 -6.39 -20.88 -5.73
C ARG A 6 -6.36 -21.87 -6.88
N ARG A 7 -7.51 -22.43 -7.25
CA ARG A 7 -7.63 -23.33 -8.40
C ARG A 7 -7.22 -22.64 -9.70
N LEU A 8 -7.72 -21.43 -9.98
CA LEU A 8 -7.34 -20.67 -11.17
C LEU A 8 -5.83 -20.41 -11.27
N ILE A 9 -5.18 -20.04 -10.16
CA ILE A 9 -3.73 -19.83 -10.12
C ILE A 9 -2.99 -21.16 -10.34
N ALA A 10 -3.44 -22.25 -9.72
CA ALA A 10 -2.82 -23.56 -9.86
C ALA A 10 -3.01 -24.16 -11.26
N ASP A 11 -4.14 -23.90 -11.90
CA ASP A 11 -4.47 -24.39 -13.25
C ASP A 11 -3.66 -23.65 -14.33
N ASN A 12 -3.34 -22.36 -14.12
CA ASN A 12 -2.48 -21.61 -15.04
C ASN A 12 -1.52 -20.64 -14.31
N PRO A 13 -0.46 -21.19 -13.67
CA PRO A 13 0.51 -20.37 -12.93
C PRO A 13 1.29 -19.42 -13.83
N VAL A 14 1.46 -19.76 -15.11
CA VAL A 14 2.13 -18.91 -16.10
C VAL A 14 1.31 -17.65 -16.37
N ALA A 15 -0.02 -17.76 -16.51
CA ALA A 15 -0.88 -16.60 -16.66
C ALA A 15 -0.82 -15.68 -15.43
N GLY A 16 -0.83 -16.26 -14.22
CA GLY A 16 -0.66 -15.50 -12.97
C GLY A 16 0.67 -14.73 -12.93
N ALA A 17 1.77 -15.37 -13.31
CA ALA A 17 3.09 -14.74 -13.38
C ALA A 17 3.17 -13.63 -14.43
N ARG A 18 2.60 -13.84 -15.63
CA ARG A 18 2.53 -12.83 -16.69
C ARG A 18 1.70 -11.62 -16.29
N PHE A 19 0.53 -11.86 -15.68
CA PHE A 19 -0.31 -10.79 -15.16
C PHE A 19 0.41 -9.99 -14.07
N PHE A 20 1.05 -10.68 -13.11
CA PHE A 20 1.86 -10.01 -12.09
C PHE A 20 2.97 -9.16 -12.71
N HIS A 21 3.72 -9.71 -13.68
CA HIS A 21 4.77 -8.95 -14.38
C HIS A 21 4.21 -7.71 -15.08
N TYR A 22 3.10 -7.84 -15.80
CA TYR A 22 2.41 -6.72 -16.43
C TYR A 22 2.03 -5.63 -15.42
N VAL A 23 1.36 -6.00 -14.33
CA VAL A 23 0.97 -5.07 -13.26
C VAL A 23 2.19 -4.37 -12.65
N VAL A 24 3.29 -5.10 -12.43
CA VAL A 24 4.54 -4.50 -11.90
C VAL A 24 5.13 -3.49 -12.89
N GLN A 25 5.23 -3.83 -14.18
CA GLN A 25 5.75 -2.89 -15.19
C GLN A 25 4.88 -1.63 -15.28
N THR A 26 3.55 -1.79 -15.33
CA THR A 26 2.61 -0.66 -15.33
C THR A 26 2.69 0.15 -14.04
N PHE A 27 2.89 -0.48 -12.90
CA PHE A 27 3.06 0.22 -11.62
C PHE A 27 4.34 1.07 -11.61
N LEU A 28 5.47 0.52 -12.07
CA LEU A 28 6.73 1.25 -12.16
C LEU A 28 6.62 2.47 -13.09
N GLU A 29 6.04 2.28 -14.27
CA GLU A 29 5.89 3.35 -15.26
C GLU A 29 4.84 4.39 -14.83
N CYS A 30 3.60 3.97 -14.59
CA CYS A 30 2.47 4.89 -14.43
C CYS A 30 2.32 5.43 -13.01
N VAL A 31 2.67 4.66 -11.98
CA VAL A 31 2.49 5.08 -10.57
C VAL A 31 3.78 5.68 -10.03
N LEU A 32 4.93 5.06 -10.29
CA LEU A 32 6.21 5.58 -9.80
C LEU A 32 6.90 6.53 -10.78
N GLY A 33 6.43 6.64 -12.02
CA GLY A 33 7.05 7.52 -13.01
C GLY A 33 8.47 7.10 -13.39
N VAL A 34 8.79 5.81 -13.36
CA VAL A 34 10.08 5.30 -13.82
C VAL A 34 10.20 5.54 -15.32
N ASP A 35 11.24 6.26 -15.72
CA ASP A 35 11.48 6.69 -17.12
C ASP A 35 10.33 7.47 -17.78
N ALA A 36 9.36 7.92 -16.98
CA ALA A 36 8.25 8.74 -17.43
C ALA A 36 8.63 10.23 -17.48
N LYS A 37 7.92 10.98 -18.32
CA LYS A 37 8.05 12.45 -18.35
C LYS A 37 7.40 13.11 -17.14
N GLU A 38 6.30 12.52 -16.68
CA GLU A 38 5.53 13.00 -15.56
C GLU A 38 6.13 12.55 -14.23
N VAL A 39 5.83 13.31 -13.17
CA VAL A 39 6.29 13.01 -11.82
C VAL A 39 5.46 11.85 -11.26
N GLY A 40 6.14 10.86 -10.66
CA GLY A 40 5.48 9.74 -10.00
C GLY A 40 4.78 10.14 -8.70
N LEU A 41 4.01 9.21 -8.13
CA LEU A 41 3.21 9.42 -6.91
C LEU A 41 4.04 9.95 -5.73
N PHE A 42 5.28 9.47 -5.58
CA PHE A 42 6.21 9.86 -4.50
C PHE A 42 7.20 10.95 -4.94
N GLY A 43 7.01 11.55 -6.12
CA GLY A 43 7.97 12.47 -6.72
C GLY A 43 8.73 11.89 -7.90
N LYS A 44 9.74 12.62 -8.37
CA LYS A 44 10.53 12.21 -9.54
C LYS A 44 11.44 11.05 -9.16
N THR A 45 11.24 9.90 -9.79
CA THR A 45 12.07 8.72 -9.53
C THR A 45 13.48 8.88 -10.10
N SER A 46 14.49 8.59 -9.30
CA SER A 46 15.89 8.52 -9.73
C SER A 46 16.38 7.09 -9.95
N ALA A 47 15.96 6.17 -9.08
CA ALA A 47 16.28 4.75 -9.17
C ALA A 47 15.26 3.94 -8.39
N TYR A 48 15.18 2.65 -8.68
CA TYR A 48 14.43 1.69 -7.86
C TYR A 48 15.15 0.34 -7.84
N TYR A 49 14.84 -0.45 -6.83
CA TYR A 49 15.25 -1.85 -6.72
C TYR A 49 14.05 -2.67 -6.31
N GLY A 50 13.75 -3.76 -7.03
CA GLY A 50 12.63 -4.64 -6.75
C GLY A 50 13.06 -6.11 -6.68
N THR A 51 12.54 -6.83 -5.71
CA THR A 51 12.70 -8.29 -5.61
C THR A 51 11.34 -8.98 -5.48
N VAL A 52 11.18 -10.10 -6.19
CA VAL A 52 9.95 -10.88 -6.19
C VAL A 52 10.10 -12.06 -5.23
N GLU A 53 9.20 -12.13 -4.25
CA GLU A 53 9.09 -13.23 -3.31
C GLU A 53 7.87 -14.10 -3.65
N GLN A 54 8.03 -15.42 -3.60
CA GLN A 54 6.92 -16.35 -3.60
C GLN A 54 6.53 -16.69 -2.16
N GLN A 55 5.35 -16.23 -1.70
CA GLN A 55 4.93 -16.34 -0.30
C GLN A 55 4.44 -17.73 0.13
N GLY A 56 4.76 -18.80 -0.62
CA GLY A 56 4.29 -20.17 -0.34
C GLY A 56 2.76 -20.32 -0.41
N ARG A 57 2.06 -19.37 -1.04
CA ARG A 57 0.60 -19.32 -1.20
C ARG A 57 0.16 -19.22 -2.66
N LEU A 58 1.03 -19.68 -3.56
CA LEU A 58 0.87 -19.63 -5.03
C LEU A 58 0.84 -18.22 -5.64
N THR A 59 0.97 -17.17 -4.83
CA THR A 59 1.03 -15.77 -5.30
C THR A 59 2.43 -15.20 -5.19
N LEU A 60 2.77 -14.33 -6.15
CA LEU A 60 3.98 -13.52 -6.14
C LEU A 60 3.75 -12.24 -5.35
N HIS A 61 4.81 -11.73 -4.73
CA HIS A 61 4.80 -10.51 -3.95
C HIS A 61 6.05 -9.70 -4.29
N LEU A 62 5.91 -8.38 -4.45
CA LEU A 62 7.00 -7.49 -4.78
C LEU A 62 7.42 -6.72 -3.53
N HIS A 63 8.71 -6.76 -3.19
CA HIS A 63 9.34 -5.79 -2.31
C HIS A 63 10.08 -4.78 -3.17
N LEU A 64 9.86 -3.48 -2.93
CA LEU A 64 10.43 -2.41 -3.73
C LEU A 64 11.06 -1.33 -2.84
N VAL A 65 12.25 -0.89 -3.20
CA VAL A 65 12.91 0.32 -2.67
C VAL A 65 12.98 1.36 -3.77
N LEU A 66 12.60 2.58 -3.46
CA LEU A 66 12.53 3.70 -4.41
C LEU A 66 13.41 4.86 -3.95
N TRP A 67 14.18 5.44 -4.86
CA TRP A 67 14.97 6.65 -4.63
C TRP A 67 14.36 7.83 -5.36
N ILE A 68 13.99 8.86 -4.59
CA ILE A 68 13.41 10.10 -5.11
C ILE A 68 14.53 11.08 -5.45
N HIS A 69 14.39 11.76 -6.58
CA HIS A 69 15.33 12.75 -7.08
C HIS A 69 15.47 13.92 -6.12
N ALA A 70 16.73 14.34 -5.89
CA ALA A 70 17.07 15.41 -4.96
C ALA A 70 16.57 15.18 -3.51
N ALA A 71 16.31 13.93 -3.13
CA ALA A 71 16.04 13.60 -1.74
C ALA A 71 17.29 13.88 -0.88
N MET A 72 17.09 14.62 0.21
CA MET A 72 18.11 14.85 1.22
C MET A 72 18.46 13.55 1.93
N THR A 73 19.66 13.49 2.49
CA THR A 73 20.05 12.38 3.37
C THR A 73 19.17 12.35 4.62
N PRO A 74 18.97 11.18 5.26
CA PRO A 74 18.24 11.10 6.52
C PRO A 74 18.76 12.05 7.61
N GLN A 75 20.08 12.30 7.64
CA GLN A 75 20.67 13.24 8.59
C GLN A 75 20.27 14.69 8.28
N GLU A 76 20.36 15.13 7.02
CA GLU A 76 19.93 16.48 6.62
C GLU A 76 18.43 16.70 6.85
N ILE A 77 17.60 15.70 6.57
CA ILE A 77 16.16 15.75 6.87
C ILE A 77 15.95 15.91 8.37
N ARG A 78 16.62 15.11 9.19
CA ARG A 78 16.54 15.21 10.65
C ARG A 78 16.97 16.60 11.13
N ASP A 79 18.12 17.08 10.70
CA ASP A 79 18.68 18.36 11.14
C ASP A 79 17.73 19.52 10.80
N LYS A 80 17.10 19.48 9.61
CA LYS A 80 16.09 20.47 9.22
C LYS A 80 14.78 20.32 9.98
N LEU A 81 14.30 19.09 10.23
CA LEU A 81 13.11 18.86 11.06
C LEU A 81 13.29 19.37 12.50
N MET A 82 14.50 19.21 13.05
CA MET A 82 14.84 19.65 14.41
C MET A 82 15.25 21.13 14.49
N SER A 83 15.39 21.80 13.34
CA SER A 83 15.70 23.23 13.29
C SER A 83 14.47 24.08 13.61
N GLU A 84 14.67 25.37 13.90
CA GLU A 84 13.57 26.33 14.09
C GLU A 84 12.82 26.65 12.78
N ASP A 85 13.23 26.07 11.63
CA ASP A 85 12.58 26.23 10.33
C ASP A 85 11.26 25.46 10.26
N SER A 86 10.18 26.14 10.67
CA SER A 86 8.83 25.59 10.59
C SER A 86 8.33 25.37 9.15
N ASP A 87 8.91 26.00 8.12
CA ASP A 87 8.45 25.85 6.74
C ASP A 87 8.84 24.48 6.18
N PHE A 88 10.10 24.09 6.37
CA PHE A 88 10.55 22.76 5.95
C PHE A 88 9.75 21.67 6.65
N GLN A 89 9.54 21.78 7.96
CA GLN A 89 8.76 20.81 8.73
C GLN A 89 7.33 20.68 8.18
N LYS A 90 6.63 21.79 7.95
CA LYS A 90 5.26 21.79 7.41
C LYS A 90 5.21 21.12 6.04
N ARG A 91 6.09 21.51 5.12
CA ARG A 91 6.13 20.95 3.76
C ARG A 91 6.48 19.46 3.75
N MET A 92 7.34 19.02 4.68
CA MET A 92 7.68 17.61 4.82
C MET A 92 6.49 16.81 5.35
N VAL A 93 5.77 17.33 6.35
CA VAL A 93 4.54 16.71 6.86
C VAL A 93 3.48 16.64 5.77
N GLU A 94 3.21 17.73 5.06
CA GLU A 94 2.25 17.77 3.94
C GLU A 94 2.59 16.73 2.86
N TYR A 95 3.86 16.64 2.45
CA TYR A 95 4.30 15.65 1.47
C TYR A 95 4.08 14.21 1.95
N LEU A 96 4.44 13.92 3.20
CA LEU A 96 4.34 12.58 3.75
C LEU A 96 2.90 12.17 3.98
N GLU A 97 2.05 13.06 4.51
CA GLU A 97 0.62 12.81 4.69
C GLU A 97 -0.14 12.70 3.37
N ALA A 98 0.33 13.34 2.30
CA ALA A 98 -0.22 13.12 0.95
C ALA A 98 0.12 11.72 0.40
N SER A 99 1.22 11.13 0.84
CA SER A 99 1.76 9.87 0.29
C SER A 99 1.54 8.64 1.16
N HIS A 100 1.36 8.84 2.47
CA HIS A 100 1.29 7.80 3.49
C HIS A 100 0.11 8.07 4.41
N GLN A 101 -0.78 7.08 4.53
CA GLN A 101 -1.96 7.13 5.37
C GLN A 101 -2.05 5.89 6.25
N GLY A 102 -2.80 6.02 7.34
CA GLY A 102 -2.97 4.97 8.35
C GLY A 102 -4.37 4.94 8.93
N GLU A 103 -5.36 5.46 8.19
CA GLU A 103 -6.76 5.59 8.59
C GLU A 103 -7.69 5.57 7.37
N PHE A 104 -8.97 5.29 7.60
CA PHE A 104 -9.99 5.39 6.56
C PHE A 104 -10.29 6.84 6.16
N MET A 105 -10.82 7.05 4.95
CA MET A 105 -11.22 8.38 4.46
C MET A 105 -12.57 8.81 5.06
N GLY A 106 -13.49 7.87 5.21
CA GLY A 106 -14.90 8.12 5.56
C GLY A 106 -15.23 8.14 7.06
N GLY A 107 -14.25 8.02 7.95
CA GLY A 107 -14.44 8.08 9.39
C GLY A 107 -13.73 6.96 10.16
N SER A 108 -14.27 6.60 11.31
CA SER A 108 -13.75 5.51 12.15
C SER A 108 -14.00 4.14 11.51
N HIS A 109 -13.21 3.14 11.92
CA HIS A 109 -13.43 1.74 11.55
C HIS A 109 -14.89 1.28 11.74
N GLU A 110 -15.54 1.62 12.85
CA GLU A 110 -16.92 1.19 13.11
C GLU A 110 -17.92 1.78 12.10
N GLU A 111 -17.79 3.07 11.78
CA GLU A 111 -18.64 3.77 10.81
C GLU A 111 -18.43 3.23 9.39
N VAL A 112 -17.17 2.98 9.01
CA VAL A 112 -16.82 2.39 7.72
C VAL A 112 -17.33 0.96 7.62
N MET A 113 -17.18 0.16 8.66
CA MET A 113 -17.67 -1.22 8.70
C MET A 113 -19.19 -1.26 8.55
N HIS A 114 -19.91 -0.37 9.23
CA HIS A 114 -21.37 -0.23 9.08
C HIS A 114 -21.75 0.14 7.64
N THR A 115 -21.14 1.19 7.11
CA THR A 115 -21.41 1.71 5.75
C THR A 115 -21.10 0.67 4.67
N VAL A 116 -20.01 -0.07 4.80
CA VAL A 116 -19.66 -1.16 3.87
C VAL A 116 -20.68 -2.30 3.99
N SER A 117 -21.04 -2.70 5.21
CA SER A 117 -22.01 -3.78 5.43
C SER A 117 -23.39 -3.46 4.84
N GLU A 118 -23.86 -2.22 4.99
CA GLU A 118 -25.10 -1.75 4.36
C GLU A 118 -25.01 -1.83 2.84
N ARG A 119 -23.90 -1.36 2.25
CA ARG A 119 -23.68 -1.46 0.80
C ARG A 119 -23.62 -2.90 0.32
N GLU A 120 -22.94 -3.79 1.04
CA GLU A 120 -22.85 -5.22 0.69
C GLU A 120 -24.21 -5.91 0.64
N SER A 121 -25.20 -5.39 1.38
CA SER A 121 -26.57 -5.91 1.35
C SER A 121 -27.37 -5.51 0.10
N LEU A 122 -26.89 -4.52 -0.67
CA LEU A 122 -27.57 -4.04 -1.86
C LEU A 122 -27.37 -4.99 -3.05
N PRO A 123 -28.41 -5.22 -3.88
CA PRO A 123 -28.35 -6.19 -4.99
C PRO A 123 -27.37 -5.81 -6.10
N ASN A 124 -27.01 -4.53 -6.21
CA ASN A 124 -26.06 -4.00 -7.20
C ASN A 124 -24.63 -3.85 -6.64
N TYR A 125 -24.38 -4.29 -5.41
CA TYR A 125 -23.05 -4.25 -4.84
C TYR A 125 -22.08 -5.12 -5.62
N THR A 126 -20.87 -4.59 -5.84
CA THR A 126 -19.77 -5.38 -6.39
C THR A 126 -18.55 -5.19 -5.52
N ASN A 127 -17.89 -6.29 -5.18
CA ASN A 127 -16.72 -6.24 -4.32
C ASN A 127 -15.57 -5.54 -5.04
N PRO A 128 -15.07 -4.41 -4.53
CA PRO A 128 -14.05 -3.64 -5.22
C PRO A 128 -12.71 -4.37 -5.33
N ILE A 129 -12.43 -5.43 -4.56
CA ILE A 129 -11.20 -6.23 -4.69
C ILE A 129 -11.30 -7.29 -5.82
N GLN A 130 -12.41 -7.31 -6.56
CA GLN A 130 -12.68 -8.25 -7.65
C GLN A 130 -12.83 -7.59 -9.02
N ASN A 131 -12.81 -6.25 -9.08
CA ASN A 131 -13.08 -5.47 -10.28
C ASN A 131 -11.95 -4.47 -10.56
N LEU A 132 -11.91 -3.88 -11.75
CA LEU A 132 -10.94 -2.85 -12.12
C LEU A 132 -11.32 -1.46 -11.55
N PRO A 133 -10.36 -0.54 -11.33
CA PRO A 133 -10.65 0.87 -11.01
C PRO A 133 -11.47 1.53 -12.11
N THR A 134 -12.41 2.39 -11.71
CA THR A 134 -13.17 3.23 -12.63
C THR A 134 -12.34 4.46 -12.93
N ALA A 135 -12.06 4.73 -14.21
CA ALA A 135 -11.31 5.91 -14.60
C ALA A 135 -12.06 7.21 -14.21
N PRO A 136 -11.36 8.27 -13.78
CA PRO A 136 -11.99 9.55 -13.53
C PRO A 136 -12.56 10.13 -14.83
N PRO A 137 -13.66 10.91 -14.77
CA PRO A 137 -14.14 11.62 -15.94
C PRO A 137 -13.15 12.70 -16.37
N GLY A 138 -13.31 13.18 -17.61
CA GLY A 138 -12.44 14.23 -18.16
C GLY A 138 -12.59 15.56 -17.40
N ASN A 139 -11.48 16.27 -17.23
CA ASN A 139 -11.48 17.59 -16.61
C ASN A 139 -12.22 18.62 -17.47
N CYS A 140 -12.95 19.53 -16.82
CA CYS A 140 -13.52 20.70 -17.47
C CYS A 140 -12.45 21.77 -17.74
N LEU A 141 -12.58 22.53 -18.83
CA LEU A 141 -11.70 23.68 -19.16
C LEU A 141 -11.99 24.94 -18.34
N HIS A 142 -12.76 24.81 -17.26
CA HIS A 142 -13.17 25.90 -16.39
C HIS A 142 -13.06 25.46 -14.93
N SER A 143 -12.97 26.43 -14.03
CA SER A 143 -13.05 26.18 -12.59
C SER A 143 -14.36 25.47 -12.23
N PRO A 144 -14.39 24.70 -11.12
CA PRO A 144 -15.60 24.02 -10.67
C PRO A 144 -16.79 24.98 -10.61
N LYS A 145 -17.88 24.63 -11.29
CA LYS A 145 -19.07 25.49 -11.42
C LYS A 145 -20.34 24.68 -11.21
N GLU A 146 -21.27 25.24 -10.44
CA GLU A 146 -22.60 24.66 -10.27
C GLU A 146 -23.38 24.63 -11.60
N GLY A 147 -24.13 23.54 -11.82
CA GLY A 147 -24.89 23.31 -13.04
C GLY A 147 -24.07 22.81 -14.24
N CYS A 148 -22.78 22.48 -14.06
CA CYS A 148 -21.99 21.79 -15.08
C CYS A 148 -22.01 20.27 -14.85
N ASP A 149 -22.48 19.52 -15.84
CA ASP A 149 -22.56 18.05 -15.78
C ASP A 149 -21.18 17.41 -15.58
N GLY A 150 -20.13 17.94 -16.23
CA GLY A 150 -18.76 17.44 -16.06
C GLY A 150 -18.23 17.63 -14.63
N CYS A 151 -18.51 18.78 -14.00
CA CYS A 151 -18.15 19.00 -12.60
C CYS A 151 -18.95 18.11 -11.64
N ALA A 152 -20.23 17.85 -11.94
CA ALA A 152 -21.05 16.94 -11.16
C ALA A 152 -20.52 15.50 -11.23
N LEU A 153 -20.19 15.02 -12.43
CA LEU A 153 -19.57 13.71 -12.66
C LEU A 153 -18.22 13.59 -11.92
N GLN A 154 -17.39 14.63 -11.95
CA GLN A 154 -16.12 14.64 -11.22
C GLN A 154 -16.33 14.54 -9.71
N LYS A 155 -17.30 15.29 -9.18
CA LYS A 155 -17.65 15.26 -7.74
C LYS A 155 -18.17 13.89 -7.32
N ASP A 156 -19.02 13.28 -8.13
CA ASP A 156 -19.55 11.94 -7.85
C ASP A 156 -18.48 10.86 -7.97
N TRP A 157 -17.53 11.00 -8.91
CA TRP A 157 -16.39 10.09 -9.01
C TRP A 157 -15.52 10.16 -7.75
N TRP A 158 -15.21 11.35 -7.22
CA TRP A 158 -14.44 11.48 -5.98
C TRP A 158 -15.13 10.83 -4.77
N ARG A 159 -16.46 10.99 -4.65
CA ARG A 159 -17.25 10.30 -3.62
C ARG A 159 -17.17 8.78 -3.78
N GLN A 160 -17.26 8.28 -5.01
CA GLN A 160 -17.12 6.86 -5.31
C GLN A 160 -15.70 6.36 -5.04
N TYR A 161 -14.67 7.18 -5.30
CA TYR A 161 -13.28 6.89 -5.00
C TYR A 161 -13.08 6.69 -3.51
N GLU A 162 -13.47 7.65 -2.67
CA GLU A 162 -13.35 7.56 -1.19
C GLU A 162 -14.07 6.31 -0.67
N SER A 163 -15.32 6.13 -1.09
CA SER A 163 -16.16 4.99 -0.69
C SER A 163 -15.61 3.64 -1.16
N SER A 164 -14.91 3.59 -2.30
CA SER A 164 -14.26 2.39 -2.80
C SER A 164 -12.96 2.09 -2.06
N VAL A 165 -12.17 3.13 -1.76
CA VAL A 165 -10.91 3.02 -1.03
C VAL A 165 -11.16 2.43 0.35
N ASP A 166 -12.12 2.95 1.10
CA ASP A 166 -12.44 2.43 2.43
C ASP A 166 -12.89 0.97 2.43
N ASP A 167 -13.70 0.59 1.45
CA ASP A 167 -14.13 -0.79 1.25
C ASP A 167 -12.92 -1.72 0.97
N ILE A 168 -12.02 -1.30 0.06
CA ILE A 168 -10.78 -2.02 -0.24
C ILE A 168 -9.91 -2.17 1.01
N LEU A 169 -9.71 -1.09 1.76
CA LEU A 169 -8.86 -1.07 2.95
C LEU A 169 -9.42 -2.00 4.03
N LEU A 170 -10.73 -1.94 4.28
CA LEU A 170 -11.42 -2.79 5.24
C LEU A 170 -11.24 -4.26 4.88
N LYS A 171 -11.34 -4.59 3.60
CA LYS A 171 -11.25 -5.98 3.11
C LYS A 171 -9.82 -6.51 2.96
N SER A 172 -8.82 -5.65 2.77
CA SER A 172 -7.48 -6.09 2.37
C SER A 172 -6.33 -5.58 3.23
N ASN A 173 -6.44 -4.40 3.85
CA ASN A 173 -5.35 -3.77 4.62
C ASN A 173 -5.47 -3.95 6.14
N MET A 174 -6.62 -4.40 6.63
CA MET A 174 -6.81 -4.70 8.05
C MET A 174 -6.07 -5.97 8.49
N HIS A 175 -5.37 -5.83 9.61
CA HIS A 175 -4.74 -6.93 10.30
C HIS A 175 -5.76 -7.63 11.21
N HIS A 176 -5.83 -8.95 11.06
CA HIS A 176 -6.55 -9.79 12.01
C HIS A 176 -5.62 -10.88 12.49
N CYS A 177 -5.24 -10.78 13.76
CA CYS A 177 -4.44 -11.79 14.43
C CYS A 177 -5.16 -13.15 14.36
N ARG A 178 -4.45 -14.18 13.89
CA ARG A 178 -4.95 -15.56 13.91
C ARG A 178 -3.97 -16.48 14.60
N LEU A 179 -4.50 -17.37 15.45
CA LEU A 179 -3.76 -18.45 16.09
C LEU A 179 -3.01 -19.30 15.04
N GLY A 180 -1.76 -19.63 15.34
CA GLY A 180 -0.87 -20.37 14.44
C GLY A 180 -0.32 -19.58 13.25
N ARG A 181 -0.74 -18.32 13.03
CA ARG A 181 -0.21 -17.45 11.96
C ARG A 181 0.50 -16.21 12.48
N CYS A 182 -0.16 -15.35 13.27
CA CYS A 182 0.52 -14.13 13.77
C CYS A 182 1.25 -14.37 15.09
N TYR A 183 0.64 -15.06 16.04
CA TYR A 183 1.20 -15.15 17.38
C TYR A 183 2.55 -15.88 17.38
N ASN A 184 3.55 -15.25 17.98
CA ASN A 184 4.79 -15.91 18.35
C ASN A 184 4.59 -16.76 19.61
N THR A 185 5.62 -17.51 20.00
CA THR A 185 5.61 -18.35 21.20
C THR A 185 5.37 -17.55 22.49
N GLY A 186 5.62 -16.23 22.47
CA GLY A 186 5.39 -15.31 23.57
C GLY A 186 4.02 -14.62 23.56
N GLY A 187 3.10 -15.01 22.67
CA GLY A 187 1.75 -14.45 22.61
C GLY A 187 1.63 -13.06 21.99
N SER A 188 2.72 -12.47 21.47
CA SER A 188 2.68 -11.20 20.73
C SER A 188 2.60 -11.45 19.22
N CYS A 189 1.96 -10.53 18.49
CA CYS A 189 1.85 -10.65 17.04
C CYS A 189 3.22 -10.40 16.38
N LYS A 190 3.68 -11.34 15.55
CA LYS A 190 4.93 -11.23 14.78
C LYS A 190 5.01 -9.97 13.92
N ALA A 191 3.87 -9.50 13.44
CA ALA A 191 3.75 -8.27 12.65
C ALA A 191 3.64 -7.00 13.51
N ARG A 192 3.76 -7.12 14.85
CA ARG A 192 3.76 -6.01 15.82
C ARG A 192 2.47 -5.18 15.82
N PHE A 193 1.34 -5.86 15.67
CA PHE A 193 0.02 -5.27 15.88
C PHE A 193 -0.46 -5.49 17.32
N PRO A 194 -1.25 -4.56 17.89
CA PRO A 194 -1.65 -3.27 17.31
C PRO A 194 -0.47 -2.28 17.25
N ARG A 195 -0.46 -1.37 16.26
CA ARG A 195 0.52 -0.28 16.15
C ARG A 195 0.05 0.94 16.95
N ASP A 196 0.99 1.79 17.33
CA ASP A 196 0.68 3.08 17.97
C ASP A 196 -0.14 3.98 17.03
N THR A 197 -1.06 4.75 17.60
CA THR A 197 -1.95 5.68 16.88
C THR A 197 -1.64 7.11 17.26
N PHE A 198 -1.74 8.01 16.29
CA PHE A 198 -1.47 9.44 16.46
C PHE A 198 -2.55 10.25 15.74
N GLU A 199 -3.17 11.21 16.43
CA GLU A 199 -4.21 12.07 15.85
C GLU A 199 -3.63 13.02 14.78
N HIS A 200 -2.37 13.41 14.92
CA HIS A 200 -1.65 14.30 14.01
C HIS A 200 -0.22 13.80 13.80
N THR A 201 0.36 14.09 12.63
CA THR A 201 1.78 13.84 12.41
C THR A 201 2.61 14.75 13.33
N MET A 202 3.50 14.16 14.10
CA MET A 202 4.29 14.88 15.10
C MET A 202 5.76 14.46 15.10
N LEU A 203 6.64 15.43 15.36
CA LEU A 203 8.05 15.20 15.55
C LEU A 203 8.32 14.89 17.02
N ASP A 204 8.93 13.74 17.29
CA ASP A 204 9.43 13.41 18.61
C ASP A 204 10.68 14.28 18.91
N PRO A 205 10.64 15.14 19.94
CA PRO A 205 11.74 16.05 20.25
C PRO A 205 12.98 15.35 20.80
N GLU A 206 12.83 14.18 21.41
CA GLU A 206 13.96 13.43 21.98
C GLU A 206 14.63 12.59 20.90
N THR A 207 13.83 11.89 20.11
CA THR A 207 14.35 10.95 19.12
C THR A 207 14.51 11.56 17.74
N GLY A 208 13.93 12.72 17.45
CA GLY A 208 13.87 13.35 16.13
C GLY A 208 13.12 12.50 15.08
N ALA A 209 12.31 11.55 15.54
CA ALA A 209 11.50 10.69 14.67
C ALA A 209 10.19 11.39 14.32
N LEU A 210 9.77 11.29 13.05
CA LEU A 210 8.46 11.77 12.63
C LEU A 210 7.44 10.64 12.76
N ASN A 211 6.53 10.78 13.73
CA ASN A 211 5.41 9.87 13.94
C ASN A 211 4.26 10.33 13.06
N MET A 212 3.94 9.54 12.03
CA MET A 212 2.87 9.85 11.09
C MET A 212 1.49 9.73 11.75
N LYS A 213 0.56 10.58 11.33
CA LYS A 213 -0.87 10.45 11.65
C LYS A 213 -1.33 9.02 11.34
N LYS A 214 -2.03 8.43 12.32
CA LYS A 214 -2.51 7.05 12.25
C LYS A 214 -3.72 6.86 13.15
N GLY A 215 -4.91 6.77 12.53
CA GLY A 215 -6.15 6.47 13.23
C GLY A 215 -6.39 4.99 13.51
N GLU A 216 -5.85 4.10 12.66
CA GLU A 216 -6.17 2.66 12.72
C GLU A 216 -4.95 1.84 13.16
N SER A 217 -5.00 1.34 14.40
CA SER A 217 -3.91 0.59 15.04
C SER A 217 -3.64 -0.76 14.36
N ASP A 218 -4.69 -1.40 13.85
CA ASP A 218 -4.65 -2.69 13.16
C ASP A 218 -4.49 -2.57 11.64
N MET A 219 -4.15 -1.39 11.12
CA MET A 219 -3.91 -1.18 9.69
C MET A 219 -2.42 -0.98 9.39
N ASN A 220 -1.96 -1.42 8.21
CA ASN A 220 -0.64 -1.02 7.69
C ASN A 220 -0.57 0.50 7.46
N THR A 221 0.62 1.02 7.14
CA THR A 221 0.73 2.36 6.54
C THR A 221 0.67 2.16 5.03
N PHE A 222 -0.12 2.93 4.31
CA PHE A 222 -0.44 2.65 2.90
C PHE A 222 -0.63 3.96 2.11
N SER A 223 -0.99 3.89 0.83
CA SER A 223 -1.38 5.07 0.04
C SER A 223 -2.80 4.90 -0.50
N TYR A 224 -3.68 5.89 -0.34
CA TYR A 224 -5.05 5.82 -0.89
C TYR A 224 -5.07 5.57 -2.40
N VAL A 225 -4.18 6.24 -3.14
CA VAL A 225 -4.08 6.08 -4.61
C VAL A 225 -3.67 4.65 -4.95
N MET A 226 -2.68 4.09 -4.24
CA MET A 226 -2.27 2.70 -4.44
C MET A 226 -3.37 1.72 -4.03
N ALA A 227 -4.12 1.99 -2.96
CA ALA A 227 -5.26 1.17 -2.56
C ALA A 227 -6.30 1.10 -3.68
N TYR A 228 -6.67 2.24 -4.26
CA TYR A 228 -7.64 2.31 -5.34
C TYR A 228 -7.17 1.60 -6.62
N LEU A 229 -5.91 1.77 -7.01
CA LEU A 229 -5.35 1.21 -8.24
C LEU A 229 -5.05 -0.29 -8.12
N LEU A 230 -4.40 -0.70 -7.03
CA LEU A 230 -3.93 -2.08 -6.84
C LEU A 230 -5.00 -2.98 -6.21
N ARG A 231 -5.96 -2.40 -5.49
CA ARG A 231 -7.11 -3.08 -4.86
C ARG A 231 -6.70 -4.27 -4.00
N CYS A 232 -5.53 -4.18 -3.37
CA CYS A 232 -4.92 -5.22 -2.58
C CYS A 232 -4.10 -4.66 -1.40
N ASN A 233 -3.75 -5.56 -0.48
CA ASN A 233 -2.88 -5.22 0.64
C ASN A 233 -1.52 -4.74 0.13
N HIS A 234 -1.12 -3.57 0.60
CA HIS A 234 0.20 -3.01 0.39
C HIS A 234 0.61 -2.24 1.65
N ASP A 235 1.91 -2.06 1.85
CA ASP A 235 2.49 -1.24 2.90
C ASP A 235 3.47 -0.25 2.25
N VAL A 236 3.41 1.00 2.66
CA VAL A 236 4.30 2.09 2.23
C VAL A 236 4.89 2.70 3.48
N THR A 237 6.21 2.71 3.57
CA THR A 237 6.93 3.24 4.71
C THR A 237 8.05 4.16 4.25
N SER A 238 8.06 5.39 4.78
CA SER A 238 9.11 6.36 4.51
C SER A 238 10.34 6.12 5.38
N LEU A 239 11.53 6.12 4.78
CA LEU A 239 12.80 5.77 5.44
C LEU A 239 13.62 7.01 5.81
N LEU A 240 13.04 7.86 6.66
CA LEU A 240 13.60 9.19 6.95
C LEU A 240 14.61 9.21 8.10
N SER A 241 14.76 8.12 8.87
CA SER A 241 15.73 8.05 9.96
C SER A 241 16.90 7.13 9.64
N GLY A 242 18.10 7.48 10.12
CA GLY A 242 19.31 6.67 9.91
C GLY A 242 19.21 5.25 10.47
N THR A 243 18.46 5.05 11.56
CA THR A 243 18.21 3.72 12.15
C THR A 243 17.22 2.92 11.31
N ALA A 244 16.15 3.55 10.78
CA ALA A 244 15.21 2.91 9.87
C ALA A 244 15.90 2.49 8.57
N LEU A 245 16.78 3.33 8.02
CA LEU A 245 17.54 3.00 6.81
C LEU A 245 18.45 1.79 7.04
N LYS A 246 19.20 1.73 8.15
CA LYS A 246 20.03 0.55 8.48
C LYS A 246 19.21 -0.73 8.65
N ALA A 247 18.08 -0.63 9.36
CA ALA A 247 17.17 -1.76 9.53
C ALA A 247 16.58 -2.23 8.19
N VAL A 248 16.26 -1.31 7.29
CA VAL A 248 15.72 -1.66 5.97
C VAL A 248 16.78 -2.14 5.01
N VAL A 249 18.01 -1.63 5.03
CA VAL A 249 19.12 -2.23 4.27
C VAL A 249 19.34 -3.67 4.73
N ALA A 250 19.31 -3.96 6.03
CA ALA A 250 19.39 -5.32 6.55
C ALA A 250 18.18 -6.17 6.11
N TYR A 251 16.96 -5.63 6.21
CA TYR A 251 15.73 -6.28 5.76
C TYR A 251 15.78 -6.60 4.27
N VAL A 252 16.02 -5.62 3.41
CA VAL A 252 16.15 -5.79 1.96
C VAL A 252 17.25 -6.80 1.66
N THR A 253 18.40 -6.72 2.34
CA THR A 253 19.46 -7.75 2.21
C THR A 253 18.95 -9.13 2.58
N GLU A 254 18.17 -9.29 3.65
CA GLU A 254 17.53 -10.57 4.03
C GLU A 254 16.59 -11.07 2.93
N TYR A 255 15.78 -10.21 2.30
CA TYR A 255 14.90 -10.61 1.19
C TYR A 255 15.65 -10.92 -0.10
N VAL A 256 16.72 -10.19 -0.40
CA VAL A 256 17.59 -10.44 -1.55
C VAL A 256 18.40 -11.73 -1.36
N THR A 257 18.82 -12.01 -0.14
CA THR A 257 19.59 -13.22 0.20
C THR A 257 18.70 -14.40 0.58
N LYS A 258 17.38 -14.21 0.61
CA LYS A 258 16.42 -15.28 0.89
C LYS A 258 16.55 -16.33 -0.21
N SER A 259 17.16 -17.46 0.14
CA SER A 259 17.27 -18.61 -0.76
C SER A 259 15.89 -18.96 -1.31
N GLY A 260 15.81 -19.20 -2.63
CA GLY A 260 14.57 -19.57 -3.31
C GLY A 260 13.92 -20.84 -2.73
N LEU A 261 12.79 -21.28 -3.32
CA LEU A 261 12.06 -22.45 -2.85
C LEU A 261 13.01 -23.63 -2.57
N LYS A 262 12.84 -24.24 -1.40
CA LYS A 262 13.57 -25.46 -1.08
C LYS A 262 13.14 -26.54 -2.06
N THR A 263 14.10 -27.33 -2.54
CA THR A 263 13.90 -28.32 -3.61
C THR A 263 12.70 -29.26 -3.36
N TYR A 264 12.44 -29.65 -2.11
CA TYR A 264 11.27 -30.48 -1.78
C TYR A 264 9.93 -29.77 -2.02
N GLN A 265 9.84 -28.45 -1.84
CA GLN A 265 8.62 -27.69 -2.11
C GLN A 265 8.33 -27.62 -3.61
N ILE A 266 9.39 -27.56 -4.43
CA ILE A 266 9.27 -27.66 -5.89
C ILE A 266 8.76 -29.04 -6.28
N PHE A 267 9.33 -30.11 -5.69
CA PHE A 267 8.87 -31.48 -5.94
C PHE A 267 7.45 -31.76 -5.44
N ASP A 268 7.01 -31.18 -4.32
CA ASP A 268 5.64 -31.30 -3.83
C ASP A 268 4.64 -30.63 -4.78
N VAL A 269 4.97 -29.45 -5.30
CA VAL A 269 4.15 -28.76 -6.32
C VAL A 269 4.09 -29.60 -7.61
N ILE A 270 5.24 -30.08 -8.10
CA ILE A 270 5.32 -30.97 -9.26
C ILE A 270 4.45 -32.21 -9.04
N LYS A 271 4.61 -32.90 -7.91
CA LYS A 271 3.84 -34.09 -7.54
C LYS A 271 2.33 -33.81 -7.53
N SER A 272 1.90 -32.70 -6.93
CA SER A 272 0.47 -32.32 -6.91
C SER A 272 -0.15 -32.06 -8.28
N VAL A 273 0.67 -31.71 -9.29
CA VAL A 273 0.23 -31.54 -10.68
C VAL A 273 0.14 -32.89 -11.41
N PHE A 274 1.03 -33.83 -11.08
CA PHE A 274 1.09 -35.17 -11.70
C PHE A 274 0.19 -36.21 -11.03
N ASP A 275 -0.23 -36.01 -9.78
CA ASP A 275 -1.20 -36.86 -9.07
C ASP A 275 -2.67 -36.49 -9.40
N ARG A 276 -2.93 -35.86 -10.55
CA ARG A 276 -4.27 -35.63 -11.12
C ARG A 276 -4.69 -36.76 -12.04
#